data_AF-A0A4Q9R2W9-F1
#
_entry.id   AF-A0A4Q9R2W9-F1
#
_cell.length_a   1.000
_cell.length_b   1.000
_cell.length_c   1.000
_cell.angle_alpha   90.00
_cell.angle_beta   90.00
_cell.angle_gamma   90.00
#
_symmetry.space_group_name_H-M   'P 1'
#
loop_
_entity.id
_entity.type
_entity.pdbx_description
1 polymer ?
#
loop_
_entity_poly.entity_id
_entity_poly.type
_entity_poly.pdbx_seq_one_letter_code
_entity_poly.pdbx_strand_id
1 'polypeptide(L)'
;MTYPVFIIGAGGWGREVLAQMQGDPACETTWHIGGFLDNRSHILDGLGCDVPIVGSPETYQPQRDDHFVCAIGDPRARAHYARPLLDKGARFISVLTGAYMNPRVHIGQGCFLCHRVQLSPDVWLGDFSNVHSNSMLGHDVRVGHYAQIGAMTFIGGGACIGDFATVHPHATILPGIRIGEGAIVGAGSVVIKHVADGTSVFGNPARPIFQTQTV
;
A
#
# COMPACT_ATOMS: atom_id res chain seq x y z
N MET A 1 5.72 15.13 21.91
CA MET A 1 6.23 13.80 22.31
C MET A 1 6.44 13.02 21.05
N THR A 2 7.54 12.29 20.94
CA THR A 2 7.90 11.54 19.73
C THR A 2 7.46 10.09 19.91
N TYR A 3 6.61 9.57 19.02
CA TYR A 3 6.09 8.21 19.12
C TYR A 3 6.97 7.20 18.37
N PRO A 4 7.26 6.01 18.92
CA PRO A 4 7.97 4.97 18.18
C PRO A 4 7.12 4.45 17.01
N VAL A 5 7.74 4.31 15.83
CA VAL A 5 7.15 3.67 14.67
C VAL A 5 7.95 2.44 14.28
N PHE A 6 7.26 1.30 14.17
CA PHE A 6 7.83 0.04 13.70
C PHE A 6 7.36 -0.26 12.28
N ILE A 7 8.29 -0.70 11.43
CA ILE A 7 8.01 -1.03 10.04
C ILE A 7 7.94 -2.55 9.91
N ILE A 8 6.79 -3.09 9.50
CA ILE A 8 6.63 -4.53 9.27
C ILE A 8 7.18 -4.88 7.89
N GLY A 9 8.17 -5.77 7.85
CA GLY A 9 8.90 -6.17 6.66
C GLY A 9 10.19 -5.36 6.47
N ALA A 10 11.34 -6.04 6.48
CA ALA A 10 12.68 -5.47 6.27
C ALA A 10 13.22 -5.71 4.85
N GLY A 11 12.37 -6.20 3.95
CA GLY A 11 12.71 -6.42 2.54
C GLY A 11 12.93 -5.12 1.75
N GLY A 12 13.06 -5.22 0.42
CA GLY A 12 13.26 -4.05 -0.45
C GLY A 12 12.22 -2.95 -0.23
N TRP A 13 10.93 -3.33 -0.21
CA TRP A 13 9.84 -2.41 0.05
C TRP A 13 9.91 -1.78 1.46
N GLY A 14 10.26 -2.55 2.49
CA GLY A 14 10.48 -2.03 3.85
C GLY A 14 11.54 -0.94 3.92
N ARG A 15 12.64 -1.12 3.18
CA ARG A 15 13.70 -0.11 3.10
C ARG A 15 13.31 1.13 2.31
N GLU A 16 12.49 0.99 1.28
CA GLU A 16 11.91 2.14 0.57
C GLU A 16 10.97 2.94 1.48
N VAL A 17 10.13 2.25 2.25
CA VAL A 17 9.26 2.85 3.28
C VAL A 17 10.10 3.60 4.31
N LEU A 18 11.15 2.97 4.84
CA LEU A 18 12.08 3.60 5.78
C LEU A 18 12.67 4.89 5.19
N ALA A 19 13.21 4.83 3.98
CA ALA A 19 13.85 5.98 3.34
C ALA A 19 12.87 7.15 3.16
N GLN A 20 11.62 6.89 2.77
CA GLN A 20 10.60 7.93 2.65
C GLN A 20 10.21 8.51 4.02
N MET A 21 10.07 7.67 5.06
CA MET A 21 9.76 8.13 6.41
C MET A 21 10.90 8.95 7.03
N GLN A 22 12.16 8.62 6.74
CA GLN A 22 13.31 9.41 7.19
C GLN A 22 13.39 10.78 6.49
N GLY A 23 12.92 10.86 5.24
CA GLY A 23 12.76 12.13 4.52
C GLY A 23 11.53 12.94 4.93
N ASP A 24 10.71 12.42 5.84
CA ASP A 24 9.49 13.08 6.29
C ASP A 24 9.80 14.26 7.23
N PRO A 25 9.22 15.45 7.02
CA PRO A 25 9.38 16.58 7.96
C PRO A 25 8.97 16.26 9.40
N ALA A 26 8.07 15.31 9.61
CA ALA A 26 7.63 14.86 10.92
C ALA A 26 8.55 13.80 11.56
N CYS A 27 9.56 13.30 10.83
CA CYS A 27 10.57 12.41 11.36
C CYS A 27 11.34 13.09 12.51
N GLU A 28 11.59 12.35 13.58
CA GLU A 28 12.21 12.75 14.85
C GLU A 28 11.44 13.82 15.65
N THR A 29 10.56 14.61 15.01
CA THR A 29 9.74 15.65 15.64
C THR A 29 8.40 15.12 16.17
N THR A 30 7.79 14.18 15.44
CA THR A 30 6.49 13.56 15.78
C THR A 30 6.61 12.05 15.95
N TRP A 31 7.39 11.40 15.10
CA TRP A 31 7.67 9.96 15.21
C TRP A 31 9.15 9.63 15.04
N HIS A 32 9.60 8.56 15.68
CA HIS A 32 10.95 8.03 15.55
C HIS A 32 10.89 6.58 15.09
N ILE A 33 11.81 6.16 14.22
CA ILE A 33 11.83 4.78 13.74
C ILE A 33 12.41 3.88 14.82
N GLY A 34 11.58 3.00 15.38
CA GLY A 34 11.95 2.07 16.45
C GLY A 34 12.60 0.77 15.98
N GLY A 35 12.40 0.40 14.71
CA GLY A 35 12.97 -0.82 14.13
C GLY A 35 12.06 -1.50 13.10
N PHE A 36 12.58 -2.55 12.48
CA PHE A 36 11.79 -3.45 11.64
C PHE A 36 11.22 -4.62 12.43
N LEU A 37 10.04 -5.10 12.01
CA LEU A 37 9.49 -6.39 12.39
C LEU A 37 9.55 -7.34 11.20
N ASP A 38 10.42 -8.35 11.22
CA ASP A 38 10.59 -9.33 10.15
C ASP A 38 11.06 -10.68 10.73
N ASN A 39 10.53 -11.78 10.19
CA ASN A 39 10.92 -13.13 10.63
C ASN A 39 12.29 -13.57 10.09
N ARG A 40 12.85 -12.84 9.12
CA ARG A 40 14.12 -13.18 8.46
C ARG A 40 15.24 -12.29 9.01
N SER A 41 15.93 -12.75 10.04
CA SER A 41 16.98 -11.97 10.71
C SER A 41 18.14 -11.53 9.80
N HIS A 42 18.42 -12.27 8.73
CA HIS A 42 19.55 -12.05 7.81
C HIS A 42 19.22 -11.12 6.63
N ILE A 43 17.98 -10.65 6.47
CA ILE A 43 17.56 -9.95 5.23
C ILE A 43 18.21 -8.57 5.05
N LEU A 44 18.82 -8.03 6.10
CA LEU A 44 19.55 -6.77 6.07
C LEU A 44 21.07 -6.95 5.93
N ASP A 45 21.58 -8.18 5.93
CA ASP A 45 23.01 -8.47 5.89
C ASP A 45 23.64 -7.91 4.61
N GLY A 46 24.74 -7.15 4.77
CA GLY A 46 25.47 -6.56 3.66
C GLY A 46 24.80 -5.35 2.98
N LEU A 47 23.64 -4.89 3.47
CA LEU A 47 22.91 -3.76 2.88
C LEU A 47 23.19 -2.40 3.52
N GLY A 48 23.94 -2.36 4.62
CA GLY A 48 24.28 -1.11 5.32
C GLY A 48 23.03 -0.38 5.87
N CYS A 49 22.03 -1.13 6.32
CA CYS A 49 20.83 -0.56 6.92
C CYS A 49 21.05 -0.33 8.42
N ASP A 50 20.97 0.93 8.86
CA ASP A 50 21.23 1.31 10.26
C ASP A 50 20.05 1.01 11.21
N VAL A 51 18.90 0.61 10.66
CA VAL A 51 17.71 0.27 11.44
C VAL A 51 17.63 -1.24 11.63
N PRO A 52 17.64 -1.74 12.88
CA PRO A 52 17.69 -3.18 13.15
C PRO A 52 16.31 -3.85 12.98
N ILE A 53 16.33 -5.18 12.85
CA ILE A 53 15.14 -6.01 13.09
C ILE A 53 15.03 -6.24 14.59
N VAL A 54 13.92 -5.80 15.20
CA VAL A 54 13.68 -5.84 16.65
C VAL A 54 12.71 -6.93 17.08
N GLY A 55 12.11 -7.66 16.13
CA GLY A 55 11.23 -8.77 16.43
C GLY A 55 10.47 -9.32 15.23
N SER A 56 9.57 -10.25 15.51
CA SER A 56 8.62 -10.80 14.54
C SER A 56 7.29 -10.05 14.63
N PRO A 57 6.63 -9.73 13.50
CA PRO A 57 5.29 -9.11 13.53
C PRO A 57 4.22 -10.00 14.17
N GLU A 58 4.41 -11.32 14.18
CA GLU A 58 3.45 -12.27 14.75
C GLU A 58 3.53 -12.31 16.28
N THR A 59 4.76 -12.20 16.82
CA THR A 59 5.00 -12.36 18.27
C THR A 59 5.18 -11.03 19.01
N TYR A 60 5.41 -9.92 18.30
CA TYR A 60 5.60 -8.60 18.92
C TYR A 60 4.39 -8.21 19.78
N GLN A 61 4.64 -7.50 20.88
CA GLN A 61 3.64 -7.05 21.84
C GLN A 61 3.57 -5.52 21.82
N PRO A 62 2.58 -4.92 21.13
CA PRO A 62 2.43 -3.47 21.03
C PRO A 62 2.35 -2.81 22.40
N GLN A 63 3.16 -1.77 22.59
CA GLN A 63 3.04 -0.84 23.71
C GLN A 63 2.07 0.29 23.36
N ARG A 64 1.61 1.02 24.38
CA ARG A 64 0.54 2.05 24.26
C ARG A 64 0.83 3.12 23.20
N ASP A 65 2.10 3.47 23.02
CA ASP A 65 2.55 4.57 22.16
C ASP A 65 3.20 4.07 20.86
N ASP A 66 3.23 2.76 20.64
CA ASP A 66 3.75 2.16 19.41
C ASP A 66 2.81 2.43 18.25
N HIS A 67 3.41 2.87 17.15
CA HIS A 67 2.76 3.04 15.87
C HIS A 67 3.40 2.10 14.84
N PHE A 68 2.63 1.72 13.82
CA PHE A 68 3.06 0.69 12.89
C PHE A 68 2.79 1.12 11.45
N VAL A 69 3.70 0.71 10.56
CA VAL A 69 3.53 0.80 9.10
C VAL A 69 3.74 -0.60 8.54
N CYS A 70 2.81 -1.10 7.72
CA CYS A 70 2.91 -2.43 7.14
C CYS A 70 3.55 -2.39 5.74
N ALA A 71 4.86 -2.54 5.67
CA ALA A 71 5.64 -2.51 4.43
C ALA A 71 5.71 -3.89 3.76
N ILE A 72 4.55 -4.47 3.46
CA ILE A 72 4.40 -5.71 2.70
C ILE A 72 3.66 -5.43 1.38
N GLY A 73 4.31 -5.77 0.26
CA GLY A 73 3.80 -5.45 -1.08
C GLY A 73 2.61 -6.30 -1.50
N ASP A 74 2.62 -7.60 -1.18
CA ASP A 74 1.49 -8.49 -1.48
C ASP A 74 0.29 -8.16 -0.57
N PRO A 75 -0.91 -7.86 -1.13
CA PRO A 75 -2.10 -7.51 -0.36
C PRO A 75 -2.48 -8.50 0.73
N ARG A 76 -2.46 -9.81 0.42
CA ARG A 76 -2.92 -10.85 1.36
C ARG A 76 -1.89 -11.07 2.47
N ALA A 77 -0.60 -11.05 2.13
CA ALA A 77 0.47 -11.08 3.12
C ALA A 77 0.46 -9.82 4.01
N ARG A 78 0.15 -8.64 3.45
CA ARG A 78 0.00 -7.40 4.22
C ARG A 78 -1.10 -7.53 5.27
N ALA A 79 -2.25 -8.08 4.91
CA ALA A 79 -3.32 -8.39 5.85
C ALA A 79 -2.89 -9.44 6.89
N HIS A 80 -2.25 -10.52 6.44
CA HIS A 80 -1.77 -11.60 7.31
C HIS A 80 -0.82 -11.09 8.41
N TYR A 81 0.15 -10.24 8.08
CA TYR A 81 1.11 -9.72 9.05
C TYR A 81 0.60 -8.53 9.87
N ALA A 82 -0.34 -7.73 9.34
CA ALA A 82 -0.95 -6.65 10.11
C ALA A 82 -1.94 -7.19 11.16
N ARG A 83 -2.65 -8.28 10.85
CA ARG A 83 -3.77 -8.79 11.65
C ARG A 83 -3.41 -9.12 13.11
N PRO A 84 -2.33 -9.87 13.42
CA PRO A 84 -1.97 -10.18 14.80
C PRO A 84 -1.69 -8.95 15.67
N LEU A 85 -1.19 -7.87 15.07
CA LEU A 85 -0.92 -6.61 15.77
C LEU A 85 -2.22 -5.81 15.97
N LEU A 86 -3.08 -5.76 14.95
CA LEU A 86 -4.42 -5.16 15.07
C LEU A 86 -5.25 -5.82 16.16
N ASP A 87 -5.24 -7.16 16.24
CA ASP A 87 -5.96 -7.92 17.27
C ASP A 87 -5.42 -7.64 18.69
N LYS A 88 -4.18 -7.14 18.81
CA LYS A 88 -3.56 -6.66 20.06
C LYS A 88 -3.77 -5.16 20.31
N GLY A 89 -4.54 -4.47 19.46
CA GLY A 89 -4.81 -3.03 19.60
C GLY A 89 -3.72 -2.11 19.06
N ALA A 90 -2.83 -2.60 18.20
CA ALA A 90 -1.80 -1.79 17.55
C ALA A 90 -2.39 -0.64 16.72
N ARG A 91 -1.69 0.50 16.70
CA ARG A 91 -2.08 1.69 15.92
C ARG A 91 -1.31 1.74 14.61
N PHE A 92 -1.99 1.53 13.49
CA PHE A 92 -1.38 1.69 12.17
C PHE A 92 -1.54 3.12 11.67
N ILE A 93 -0.42 3.73 11.30
CA ILE A 93 -0.41 5.07 10.72
C ILE A 93 -0.37 5.00 9.20
N SER A 94 -0.95 6.00 8.56
CA SER A 94 -0.84 6.18 7.11
C SER A 94 0.31 7.14 6.82
N VAL A 95 1.20 6.75 5.89
CA VAL A 95 2.32 7.59 5.46
C VAL A 95 1.95 8.25 4.14
N LEU A 96 1.76 9.57 4.18
CA LEU A 96 1.19 10.37 3.07
C LEU A 96 2.19 11.39 2.51
N THR A 97 3.40 11.41 3.02
CA THR A 97 4.37 12.46 2.74
C THR A 97 4.82 12.45 1.30
N GLY A 98 4.77 13.63 0.69
CA GLY A 98 5.06 13.81 -0.73
C GLY A 98 3.88 13.51 -1.67
N ALA A 99 2.69 13.16 -1.15
CA ALA A 99 1.46 13.08 -1.94
C ALA A 99 0.79 14.46 -2.09
N TYR A 100 0.21 14.71 -3.26
CA TYR A 100 -0.62 15.88 -3.55
C TYR A 100 -2.08 15.47 -3.42
N MET A 101 -2.75 15.94 -2.37
CA MET A 101 -4.11 15.52 -2.03
C MET A 101 -5.07 16.70 -2.04
N ASN A 102 -6.23 16.51 -2.65
CA ASN A 102 -7.34 17.44 -2.51
C ASN A 102 -7.92 17.37 -1.07
N PRO A 103 -8.47 18.47 -0.51
CA PRO A 103 -9.06 18.46 0.84
C PRO A 103 -10.21 17.47 1.07
N ARG A 104 -10.86 16.98 0.01
CA ARG A 104 -12.00 16.03 0.08
C ARG A 104 -11.59 14.57 -0.09
N VAL A 105 -10.30 14.25 0.03
CA VAL A 105 -9.81 12.88 -0.02
C VAL A 105 -10.07 12.17 1.31
N HIS A 106 -10.47 10.91 1.24
CA HIS A 106 -10.64 10.04 2.40
C HIS A 106 -9.56 8.96 2.39
N ILE A 107 -8.84 8.82 3.49
CA ILE A 107 -7.73 7.88 3.65
C ILE A 107 -8.01 6.97 4.84
N GLY A 108 -8.08 5.67 4.59
CA GLY A 108 -8.12 4.65 5.63
C GLY A 108 -6.82 4.57 6.44
N GLN A 109 -6.82 3.77 7.50
CA GLN A 109 -5.62 3.54 8.31
C GLN A 109 -4.58 2.70 7.56
N GLY A 110 -3.31 2.81 7.94
CA GLY A 110 -2.24 1.95 7.43
C GLY A 110 -1.95 2.11 5.93
N CYS A 111 -2.47 3.16 5.28
CA CYS A 111 -2.22 3.42 3.85
C CYS A 111 -0.81 3.96 3.64
N PHE A 112 -0.20 3.59 2.52
CA PHE A 112 1.11 4.14 2.12
C PHE A 112 1.03 4.80 0.75
N LEU A 113 1.29 6.11 0.69
CA LEU A 113 1.39 6.85 -0.57
C LEU A 113 2.85 7.22 -0.80
N CYS A 114 3.42 6.73 -1.89
CA CYS A 114 4.75 7.15 -2.31
C CYS A 114 4.75 8.60 -2.82
N HIS A 115 5.95 9.13 -3.03
CA HIS A 115 6.16 10.45 -3.60
C HIS A 115 5.39 10.70 -4.91
N ARG A 116 4.85 11.91 -5.03
CA ARG A 116 4.17 12.41 -6.23
C ARG A 116 2.90 11.66 -6.62
N VAL A 117 2.29 10.93 -5.68
CA VAL A 117 0.92 10.45 -5.84
C VAL A 117 -0.02 11.66 -5.88
N GLN A 118 -0.93 11.69 -6.85
CA GLN A 118 -1.93 12.75 -6.99
C GLN A 118 -3.33 12.18 -6.77
N LEU A 119 -4.04 12.71 -5.79
CA LEU A 119 -5.40 12.32 -5.44
C LEU A 119 -6.36 13.49 -5.71
N SER A 120 -7.26 13.28 -6.67
CA SER A 120 -8.30 14.25 -7.05
C SER A 120 -9.40 14.37 -5.97
N PRO A 121 -10.35 15.31 -6.09
CA PRO A 121 -11.48 15.41 -5.16
C PRO A 121 -12.25 14.09 -5.03
N ASP A 122 -12.74 13.83 -3.81
CA ASP A 122 -13.61 12.70 -3.51
C ASP A 122 -13.00 11.32 -3.80
N VAL A 123 -11.67 11.19 -3.83
CA VAL A 123 -11.00 9.88 -3.83
C VAL A 123 -11.10 9.25 -2.45
N TRP A 124 -11.50 7.98 -2.38
CA TRP A 124 -11.48 7.19 -1.15
C TRP A 124 -10.50 6.03 -1.27
N LEU A 125 -9.59 5.92 -0.31
CA LEU A 125 -8.70 4.77 -0.14
C LEU A 125 -9.11 4.00 1.12
N GLY A 126 -9.42 2.72 0.96
CA GLY A 126 -9.67 1.81 2.07
C GLY A 126 -8.40 1.50 2.86
N ASP A 127 -8.58 1.02 4.09
CA ASP A 127 -7.49 0.63 4.99
C ASP A 127 -6.42 -0.23 4.31
N PHE A 128 -5.17 0.05 4.66
CA PHE A 128 -3.98 -0.64 4.17
C PHE A 128 -3.81 -0.61 2.65
N SER A 129 -4.40 0.35 1.94
CA SER A 129 -4.15 0.53 0.51
C SER A 129 -2.83 1.22 0.27
N ASN A 130 -2.11 0.78 -0.77
CA ASN A 130 -0.85 1.42 -1.17
C ASN A 130 -0.96 2.00 -2.58
N VAL A 131 -0.41 3.20 -2.75
CA VAL A 131 -0.30 3.86 -4.05
C VAL A 131 1.14 4.28 -4.28
N HIS A 132 1.74 3.73 -5.34
CA HIS A 132 3.14 3.92 -5.63
C HIS A 132 3.40 5.18 -6.46
N SER A 133 4.69 5.54 -6.56
CA SER A 133 5.14 6.86 -7.00
C SER A 133 4.58 7.29 -8.36
N ASN A 134 4.32 8.58 -8.49
CA ASN A 134 3.87 9.23 -9.73
C ASN A 134 2.53 8.69 -10.29
N SER A 135 1.72 8.03 -9.47
CA SER A 135 0.37 7.59 -9.88
C SER A 135 -0.67 8.68 -9.66
N MET A 136 -1.69 8.71 -10.52
CA MET A 136 -2.78 9.69 -10.46
C MET A 136 -4.14 8.98 -10.36
N LEU A 137 -4.91 9.34 -9.34
CA LEU A 137 -6.29 8.90 -9.15
C LEU A 137 -7.23 10.07 -9.46
N GLY A 138 -8.07 9.88 -10.49
CA GLY A 138 -9.10 10.80 -10.92
C GLY A 138 -10.18 11.02 -9.86
N HIS A 139 -11.04 12.01 -10.08
CA HIS A 139 -12.12 12.34 -9.15
C HIS A 139 -13.05 11.14 -8.92
N ASP A 140 -13.67 11.05 -7.73
CA ASP A 140 -14.63 9.99 -7.39
C ASP A 140 -14.10 8.55 -7.42
N VAL A 141 -12.78 8.34 -7.52
CA VAL A 141 -12.20 6.99 -7.47
C VAL A 141 -12.44 6.35 -6.10
N ARG A 142 -12.74 5.05 -6.09
CA ARG A 142 -12.86 4.23 -4.88
C ARG A 142 -11.83 3.12 -4.95
N VAL A 143 -10.96 3.02 -3.95
CA VAL A 143 -9.98 1.94 -3.81
C VAL A 143 -10.29 1.16 -2.54
N GLY A 144 -10.45 -0.15 -2.69
CA GLY A 144 -10.78 -1.09 -1.63
C GLY A 144 -9.62 -1.37 -0.68
N HIS A 145 -9.92 -2.04 0.42
CA HIS A 145 -8.96 -2.39 1.45
C HIS A 145 -7.81 -3.25 0.91
N TYR A 146 -6.59 -3.01 1.38
CA TYR A 146 -5.39 -3.74 0.99
C TYR A 146 -5.05 -3.69 -0.51
N ALA A 147 -5.73 -2.88 -1.32
CA ALA A 147 -5.41 -2.79 -2.74
C ALA A 147 -4.01 -2.21 -2.95
N GLN A 148 -3.40 -2.61 -4.07
CA GLN A 148 -2.03 -2.25 -4.42
C GLN A 148 -2.02 -1.57 -5.79
N ILE A 149 -1.71 -0.27 -5.81
CA ILE A 149 -1.59 0.52 -7.05
C ILE A 149 -0.12 0.77 -7.33
N GLY A 150 0.38 0.17 -8.41
CA GLY A 150 1.77 0.27 -8.86
C GLY A 150 2.13 1.66 -9.39
N ALA A 151 3.42 1.90 -9.52
CA ALA A 151 3.95 3.21 -9.89
C ALA A 151 3.49 3.64 -11.29
N MET A 152 3.38 4.95 -11.51
CA MET A 152 3.05 5.55 -12.81
C MET A 152 1.72 5.03 -13.39
N THR A 153 0.76 4.71 -12.53
CA THR A 153 -0.57 4.25 -12.91
C THR A 153 -1.51 5.44 -13.07
N PHE A 154 -2.37 5.42 -14.09
CA PHE A 154 -3.51 6.33 -14.17
C PHE A 154 -4.81 5.58 -13.89
N ILE A 155 -5.61 6.11 -12.95
CA ILE A 155 -6.94 5.61 -12.65
C ILE A 155 -7.96 6.71 -12.98
N GLY A 156 -8.76 6.49 -14.02
CA GLY A 156 -9.77 7.44 -14.48
C GLY A 156 -10.88 7.68 -13.46
N GLY A 157 -11.52 8.85 -13.55
CA GLY A 157 -12.54 9.27 -12.59
C GLY A 157 -13.70 8.27 -12.45
N GLY A 158 -14.21 8.11 -11.24
CA GLY A 158 -15.29 7.18 -10.90
C GLY A 158 -14.94 5.69 -11.01
N ALA A 159 -13.68 5.33 -11.31
CA ALA A 159 -13.27 3.94 -11.30
C ALA A 159 -13.27 3.36 -9.88
N CYS A 160 -13.55 2.06 -9.78
CA CYS A 160 -13.58 1.31 -8.52
C CYS A 160 -12.54 0.19 -8.58
N ILE A 161 -11.64 0.15 -7.61
CA ILE A 161 -10.65 -0.92 -7.44
C ILE A 161 -11.06 -1.72 -6.21
N GLY A 162 -11.31 -3.02 -6.37
CA GLY A 162 -11.78 -3.90 -5.30
C GLY A 162 -10.71 -4.17 -4.23
N ASP A 163 -11.15 -4.74 -3.11
CA ASP A 163 -10.27 -5.17 -2.03
C ASP A 163 -9.23 -6.16 -2.55
N PHE A 164 -8.01 -6.11 -2.01
CA PHE A 164 -6.89 -6.98 -2.40
C PHE A 164 -6.49 -6.95 -3.88
N ALA A 165 -7.10 -6.10 -4.71
CA ALA A 165 -6.76 -6.01 -6.12
C ALA A 165 -5.35 -5.43 -6.30
N THR A 166 -4.64 -5.90 -7.32
CA THR A 166 -3.31 -5.42 -7.67
C THR A 166 -3.31 -4.83 -9.06
N VAL A 167 -2.98 -3.54 -9.16
CA VAL A 167 -2.75 -2.85 -10.43
C VAL A 167 -1.26 -2.65 -10.57
N HIS A 168 -0.60 -3.40 -11.46
CA HIS A 168 0.84 -3.31 -11.66
C HIS A 168 1.25 -1.99 -12.35
N PRO A 169 2.54 -1.61 -12.27
CA PRO A 169 3.02 -0.32 -12.77
C PRO A 169 2.67 -0.03 -14.22
N HIS A 170 2.56 1.26 -14.55
CA HIS A 170 2.24 1.76 -15.89
C HIS A 170 0.87 1.34 -16.44
N ALA A 171 -0.03 0.80 -15.63
CA ALA A 171 -1.38 0.50 -16.08
C ALA A 171 -2.23 1.77 -16.23
N THR A 172 -3.18 1.73 -17.16
CA THR A 172 -4.19 2.76 -17.39
C THR A 172 -5.57 2.15 -17.19
N ILE A 173 -6.32 2.63 -16.21
CA ILE A 173 -7.71 2.23 -15.97
C ILE A 173 -8.62 3.36 -16.47
N LEU A 174 -9.49 3.08 -17.44
CA LEU A 174 -10.40 4.11 -17.96
C LEU A 174 -11.46 4.53 -16.91
N PRO A 175 -12.07 5.73 -17.08
CA PRO A 175 -13.12 6.21 -16.19
C PRO A 175 -14.29 5.23 -16.02
N GLY A 176 -14.83 5.15 -14.81
CA GLY A 176 -15.99 4.32 -14.46
C GLY A 176 -15.74 2.80 -14.48
N ILE A 177 -14.51 2.34 -14.74
CA ILE A 177 -14.18 0.91 -14.76
C ILE A 177 -14.14 0.34 -13.35
N ARG A 178 -14.75 -0.83 -13.16
CA ARG A 178 -14.65 -1.67 -11.97
C ARG A 178 -13.58 -2.74 -12.17
N ILE A 179 -12.62 -2.80 -11.26
CA ILE A 179 -11.65 -3.89 -11.10
C ILE A 179 -12.09 -4.67 -9.87
N GLY A 180 -12.41 -5.96 -10.06
CA GLY A 180 -12.94 -6.82 -9.02
C GLY A 180 -11.99 -7.08 -7.85
N GLU A 181 -12.52 -7.65 -6.78
CA GLU A 181 -11.77 -8.07 -5.60
C GLU A 181 -10.67 -9.07 -6.00
N GLY A 182 -9.45 -8.86 -5.53
CA GLY A 182 -8.30 -9.74 -5.80
C GLY A 182 -7.93 -9.85 -7.29
N ALA A 183 -8.52 -9.03 -8.17
CA ALA A 183 -8.16 -9.01 -9.57
C ALA A 183 -6.75 -8.44 -9.76
N ILE A 184 -6.08 -8.88 -10.83
CA ILE A 184 -4.72 -8.45 -11.15
C ILE A 184 -4.72 -7.78 -12.52
N VAL A 185 -4.31 -6.51 -12.57
CA VAL A 185 -4.04 -5.80 -13.82
C VAL A 185 -2.54 -5.82 -14.05
N GLY A 186 -2.08 -6.52 -15.09
CA GLY A 186 -0.66 -6.64 -15.39
C GLY A 186 -0.03 -5.30 -15.84
N ALA A 187 1.29 -5.22 -15.75
CA ALA A 187 2.03 -3.97 -16.01
C ALA A 187 1.77 -3.44 -17.43
N GLY A 188 1.68 -2.12 -17.58
CA GLY A 188 1.47 -1.49 -18.90
C GLY A 188 0.09 -1.72 -19.53
N SER A 189 -0.85 -2.35 -18.83
CA SER A 189 -2.15 -2.72 -19.40
C SER A 189 -3.08 -1.52 -19.54
N VAL A 190 -3.91 -1.50 -20.58
CA VAL A 190 -4.96 -0.49 -20.77
C VAL A 190 -6.32 -1.15 -20.61
N VAL A 191 -6.96 -0.90 -19.46
CA VAL A 191 -8.22 -1.53 -19.08
C VAL A 191 -9.40 -0.67 -19.54
N ILE A 192 -10.11 -1.19 -20.55
CA ILE A 192 -11.25 -0.53 -21.18
C ILE A 192 -12.60 -1.20 -20.88
N LYS A 193 -12.60 -2.27 -20.07
CA LYS A 193 -13.79 -3.03 -19.66
C LYS A 193 -13.65 -3.45 -18.20
N HIS A 194 -14.78 -3.68 -17.53
CA HIS A 194 -14.77 -4.21 -16.16
C HIS A 194 -14.01 -5.54 -16.08
N VAL A 195 -13.34 -5.75 -14.95
CA VAL A 195 -12.59 -6.98 -14.65
C VAL A 195 -13.29 -7.67 -13.48
N ALA A 196 -13.64 -8.94 -13.64
CA ALA A 196 -14.28 -9.72 -12.59
C ALA A 196 -13.32 -10.03 -11.45
N ASP A 197 -13.87 -10.37 -10.29
CA ASP A 197 -13.11 -10.78 -9.10
C ASP A 197 -12.15 -11.94 -9.44
N GLY A 198 -10.97 -11.93 -8.83
CA GLY A 198 -9.93 -12.95 -9.01
C GLY A 198 -9.41 -13.12 -10.45
N THR A 199 -9.78 -12.23 -11.38
CA THR A 199 -9.35 -12.31 -12.77
C THR A 199 -8.07 -11.52 -12.99
N SER A 200 -7.10 -12.13 -13.67
CA SER A 200 -5.87 -11.47 -14.13
C SER A 200 -6.04 -11.03 -15.58
N VAL A 201 -5.79 -9.75 -15.86
CA VAL A 201 -5.82 -9.18 -17.21
C VAL A 201 -4.46 -8.61 -17.61
N PHE A 202 -4.14 -8.67 -18.91
CA PHE A 202 -2.92 -8.07 -19.45
C PHE A 202 -3.12 -7.52 -20.86
N GLY A 203 -2.34 -6.50 -21.23
CA GLY A 203 -2.18 -6.01 -22.59
C GLY A 203 -2.91 -4.69 -22.88
N ASN A 204 -2.82 -4.25 -24.14
CA ASN A 204 -3.50 -3.07 -24.65
C ASN A 204 -4.26 -3.43 -25.95
N PRO A 205 -5.59 -3.54 -25.90
CA PRO A 205 -6.44 -3.45 -24.71
C PRO A 205 -6.29 -4.68 -23.81
N ALA A 206 -6.47 -4.50 -22.50
CA ALA A 206 -6.33 -5.58 -21.52
C ALA A 206 -7.35 -6.71 -21.77
N ARG A 207 -6.90 -7.95 -21.64
CA ARG A 207 -7.72 -9.17 -21.79
C ARG A 207 -7.44 -10.15 -20.66
N PRO A 208 -8.43 -10.94 -20.21
CA PRO A 208 -8.19 -12.02 -19.27
C PRO A 208 -7.09 -12.97 -19.75
N ILE A 209 -6.14 -13.27 -18.88
CA ILE A 209 -5.06 -14.23 -19.12
C ILE A 209 -5.09 -15.40 -18.12
N PHE A 210 -5.62 -15.16 -16.90
CA PHE A 210 -5.85 -16.18 -15.88
C PHE A 210 -7.12 -15.85 -15.09
N GLN A 211 -7.82 -16.88 -14.59
CA GLN A 211 -8.88 -16.75 -13.61
C GLN A 211 -8.54 -17.68 -12.44
N THR A 212 -8.42 -17.13 -11.24
CA THR A 212 -8.31 -17.95 -10.04
C THR A 212 -9.69 -18.55 -9.79
N GLN A 213 -9.84 -19.86 -9.94
CA GLN A 213 -11.06 -20.55 -9.52
C GLN A 213 -11.15 -20.47 -8.00
N THR A 214 -12.20 -19.86 -7.47
CA THR A 214 -12.56 -19.99 -6.05
C THR A 214 -12.99 -21.43 -5.84
N VAL A 215 -12.20 -22.20 -5.07
CA VAL A 215 -12.58 -23.55 -4.60
C VAL A 215 -13.55 -23.41 -3.45
#